data_AF-A0A2N7PZ04-F1
#
_entry.id   AF-A0A2N7PZ04-F1
#
_cell.length_a   1.000
_cell.length_b   1.000
_cell.length_c   1.000
_cell.angle_alpha   90.00
_cell.angle_beta   90.00
_cell.angle_gamma   90.00
#
_symmetry.space_group_name_H-M   'P 1'
#
loop_
_entity.id
_entity.type
_entity.pdbx_description
1 polymer ?
#
loop_
_entity_poly.entity_id
_entity_poly.type
_entity_poly.pdbx_seq_one_letter_code
_entity_poly.pdbx_strand_id
1 'polypeptide(L)'
;KCYLYDKSSKLQTKQASILNLSASGAKVSLSEFFELNKPIILEFTLENKTFNVNATIVRRLQIDKNTYHYGVKFEEMDHKDKDFLIKFCLKKQMELLRMQRG
;
A
#
# COMPACT_ATOMS: atom_id res chain seq x y z
N LYS A 1 -1.38 7.97 -1.66
CA LYS A 1 -1.24 8.72 -0.39
C LYS A 1 -1.40 7.75 0.77
N CYS A 2 -0.77 7.99 1.91
CA CYS A 2 -0.98 7.17 3.11
C CYS A 2 -1.51 8.09 4.20
N TYR A 3 -2.70 7.79 4.72
CA TYR A 3 -3.29 8.52 5.83
C TYR A 3 -3.09 7.70 7.09
N LEU A 4 -2.71 8.36 8.18
CA LEU A 4 -2.47 7.72 9.46
C LEU A 4 -3.21 8.49 10.54
N TYR A 5 -3.77 7.76 11.51
CA TYR A 5 -4.23 8.36 12.75
C TYR A 5 -3.02 8.51 13.68
N ASP A 6 -2.79 9.71 14.21
CA ASP A 6 -1.81 9.92 15.28
C ASP A 6 -2.46 9.70 16.68
N LYS A 7 -1.63 9.63 17.73
CA LYS A 7 -2.02 9.39 19.12
C LYS A 7 -3.06 10.40 19.67
N SER A 8 -3.26 11.53 19.00
CA SER A 8 -4.23 12.60 19.29
C SER A 8 -5.57 12.43 18.56
N SER A 9 -5.80 11.31 17.87
CA SER A 9 -6.99 11.07 17.02
C SER A 9 -7.13 12.02 15.83
N LYS A 10 -6.08 12.79 15.51
CA LYS A 10 -6.03 13.63 14.31
C LYS A 10 -5.48 12.84 13.13
N LEU A 11 -6.17 12.90 11.99
CA LEU A 11 -5.72 12.28 10.74
C LEU A 11 -4.56 13.11 10.17
N GLN A 12 -3.39 12.48 10.02
CA GLN A 12 -2.26 13.06 9.30
C GLN A 12 -2.09 12.38 7.95
N THR A 13 -2.04 13.21 6.90
CA THR A 13 -1.76 12.74 5.54
C THR A 13 -0.26 12.73 5.31
N LYS A 14 0.28 11.59 4.89
CA LYS A 14 1.69 11.44 4.50
C LYS A 14 1.77 10.97 3.06
N GLN A 15 2.71 11.55 2.31
CA GLN A 15 2.98 11.07 0.96
C GLN A 15 3.73 9.74 1.06
N ALA A 16 3.28 8.76 0.28
CA ALA A 16 3.84 7.43 0.24
C ALA A 16 3.86 6.94 -1.20
N SER A 17 4.87 6.14 -1.51
CA SER A 17 5.03 5.49 -2.81
C SER A 17 4.73 4.00 -2.66
N ILE A 18 3.85 3.45 -3.50
CA ILE A 18 3.61 2.00 -3.54
C ILE A 18 4.74 1.38 -4.38
N LEU A 19 5.51 0.50 -3.76
CA LEU A 19 6.61 -0.22 -4.40
C LEU A 19 6.14 -1.54 -4.99
N ASN A 20 5.30 -2.27 -4.24
CA ASN A 20 4.66 -3.51 -4.67
C ASN A 20 3.23 -3.54 -4.16
N LEU A 21 2.34 -4.19 -4.90
CA LEU A 21 0.93 -4.31 -4.57
C LEU A 21 0.46 -5.75 -4.76
N SER A 22 -0.39 -6.22 -3.86
CA SER A 22 -1.17 -7.44 -3.99
C SER A 22 -2.61 -7.19 -3.55
N ALA A 23 -3.48 -8.19 -3.68
CA ALA A 23 -4.84 -8.12 -3.17
C ALA A 23 -4.93 -8.20 -1.63
N SER A 24 -3.85 -8.56 -0.94
CA SER A 24 -3.82 -8.70 0.52
C SER A 24 -3.00 -7.62 1.23
N GLY A 25 -2.29 -6.78 0.48
CA GLY A 25 -1.43 -5.78 1.07
C GLY A 25 -0.56 -5.07 0.05
N ALA A 26 0.33 -4.23 0.56
CA ALA A 26 1.28 -3.49 -0.25
C ALA A 26 2.63 -3.38 0.44
N LYS A 27 3.67 -3.17 -0.36
CA LYS A 27 4.94 -2.61 0.12
C LYS A 27 4.95 -1.13 -0.22
N VAL A 28 5.14 -0.27 0.77
CA VAL A 28 5.14 1.19 0.61
C VAL A 28 6.45 1.80 1.11
N SER A 29 6.85 2.91 0.51
CA SER A 29 7.99 3.73 0.94
C SER A 29 7.50 5.06 1.52
N LEU A 30 8.00 5.41 2.70
CA LEU A 30 7.70 6.65 3.42
C LEU A 30 8.97 7.20 4.06
N SER A 31 9.03 8.52 4.23
CA SER A 31 10.17 9.18 4.87
C SER A 31 10.05 9.32 6.39
N GLU A 32 9.06 8.67 6.98
CA GLU A 32 8.69 8.83 8.38
C GLU A 32 8.59 7.48 9.08
N PHE A 33 9.01 7.48 10.34
CA PHE A 33 9.00 6.30 11.17
C PHE A 33 7.59 5.99 11.68
N PHE A 34 7.16 4.75 11.47
CA PHE A 34 5.99 4.15 12.08
C PHE A 34 6.32 2.88 12.85
N GLU A 35 5.57 2.69 13.94
CA GLU A 35 5.56 1.48 14.75
C GLU A 35 4.88 0.32 13.99
N LEU A 36 5.30 -0.90 14.30
CA LEU A 36 4.60 -2.10 13.85
C LEU A 36 3.23 -2.19 14.53
N ASN A 37 2.31 -2.91 13.90
CA ASN A 37 0.91 -3.07 14.31
C ASN A 37 0.12 -1.76 14.38
N LYS A 38 0.65 -0.67 13.82
CA LYS A 38 -0.05 0.60 13.72
C LYS A 38 -1.15 0.51 12.64
N PRO A 39 -2.41 0.82 12.98
CA PRO A 39 -3.49 0.91 12.00
C PRO A 39 -3.35 2.20 11.17
N ILE A 40 -3.61 2.08 9.87
CA ILE A 40 -3.45 3.13 8.85
C ILE A 40 -4.59 3.04 7.84
N ILE A 41 -4.83 4.13 7.09
CA ILE A 41 -5.65 4.12 5.88
C ILE A 41 -4.72 4.34 4.68
N LEU A 42 -4.65 3.36 3.78
CA LEU A 42 -3.91 3.51 2.54
C LEU A 42 -4.86 3.96 1.43
N GLU A 43 -4.55 5.11 0.81
CA GLU A 43 -5.28 5.62 -0.35
C GLU A 43 -4.43 5.55 -1.61
N PHE A 44 -4.95 4.93 -2.65
CA PHE A 44 -4.24 4.87 -3.92
C PHE A 44 -5.22 4.75 -5.08
N THR A 45 -4.77 5.16 -6.26
CA THR A 45 -5.58 5.15 -7.47
C THR A 45 -4.96 4.23 -8.50
N LEU A 46 -5.77 3.34 -9.07
CA LEU A 46 -5.39 2.44 -10.17
C LEU A 46 -6.43 2.54 -11.28
N GLU A 47 -6.01 2.75 -12.52
CA GLU A 47 -6.90 2.82 -13.70
C GLU A 47 -8.18 3.67 -13.46
N ASN A 48 -8.01 4.84 -12.83
CA ASN A 48 -9.09 5.80 -12.47
C ASN A 48 -10.02 5.37 -11.32
N LYS A 49 -9.73 4.27 -10.63
CA LYS A 49 -10.43 3.87 -9.40
C LYS A 49 -9.59 4.17 -8.17
N THR A 50 -10.14 4.92 -7.23
CA THR A 50 -9.51 5.21 -5.93
C THR A 50 -9.93 4.18 -4.90
N PHE A 51 -8.95 3.65 -4.18
CA PHE A 51 -9.09 2.73 -3.07
C PHE A 51 -8.78 3.48 -1.78
N ASN A 52 -9.60 3.26 -0.75
CA ASN A 52 -9.38 3.72 0.62
C ASN A 52 -9.47 2.51 1.54
N VAL A 53 -8.32 1.98 1.95
CA VAL A 53 -8.23 0.65 2.58
C VAL A 53 -7.67 0.77 3.98
N ASN A 54 -8.40 0.23 4.96
CA ASN A 54 -7.87 0.02 6.30
C ASN A 54 -6.76 -1.03 6.25
N ALA A 55 -5.60 -0.70 6.82
CA ALA A 55 -4.44 -1.56 6.79
C ALA A 55 -3.64 -1.47 8.09
N THR A 56 -2.81 -2.47 8.32
CA THR A 56 -1.89 -2.51 9.47
C THR A 56 -0.46 -2.66 9.01
N ILE A 57 0.46 -1.92 9.64
CA ILE A 57 1.89 -2.07 9.40
C ILE A 57 2.37 -3.40 10.01
N VAL A 58 2.76 -4.35 9.18
CA VAL A 58 3.18 -5.70 9.62
C VAL A 58 4.67 -5.96 9.45
N ARG A 59 5.36 -5.14 8.65
CA ARG A 59 6.82 -5.21 8.45
C ARG A 59 7.39 -3.81 8.30
N ARG A 60 8.63 -3.63 8.75
CA ARG A 60 9.41 -2.40 8.58
C ARG A 60 10.85 -2.76 8.21
N LEU A 61 11.39 -2.03 7.24
CA LEU A 61 12.80 -2.07 6.86
C LEU A 61 13.27 -0.63 6.71
N GLN A 62 14.30 -0.24 7.44
CA GLN A 62 14.95 1.05 7.22
C GLN A 62 15.94 0.90 6.06
N ILE A 63 15.83 1.76 5.06
CA ILE A 63 16.66 1.74 3.85
C ILE A 63 17.84 2.68 4.01
N ASP A 64 17.58 3.87 4.55
CA ASP A 64 18.59 4.86 4.88
C ASP A 64 18.12 5.72 6.08
N LYS A 65 18.80 6.84 6.36
CA LYS A 65 18.47 7.72 7.49
C LYS A 65 17.05 8.27 7.43
N ASN A 66 16.50 8.50 6.23
CA ASN A 66 15.24 9.18 6.03
C ASN A 66 14.21 8.33 5.27
N THR A 67 14.54 7.10 4.87
CA THR A 67 13.63 6.26 4.06
C THR A 67 13.32 4.94 4.76
N TYR A 68 12.03 4.65 4.88
CA TYR A 68 11.51 3.40 5.43
C TYR A 68 10.63 2.70 4.42
N HIS A 69 10.82 1.39 4.30
CA HIS A 69 9.91 0.50 3.59
C HIS A 69 9.03 -0.24 4.58
N TYR A 70 7.71 -0.18 4.34
CA TYR A 70 6.72 -0.86 5.15
C TYR A 70 6.00 -1.94 4.34
N GLY A 71 5.83 -3.10 4.94
CA GLY A 71 4.82 -4.06 4.52
C GLY A 71 3.53 -3.74 5.25
N VAL A 72 2.46 -3.48 4.51
CA VAL A 72 1.13 -3.22 5.06
C VAL A 72 0.20 -4.34 4.64
N LYS A 73 -0.58 -4.84 5.60
CA LYS A 73 -1.62 -5.86 5.38
C LYS A 73 -2.97 -5.15 5.32
N PHE A 74 -3.76 -5.44 4.30
CA PHE A 74 -5.15 -4.96 4.23
C PHE A 74 -6.01 -5.76 5.21
N GLU A 75 -6.86 -5.08 5.97
CA GLU A 75 -7.72 -5.73 6.96
C GLU A 75 -8.95 -6.35 6.27
N GLU A 76 -9.97 -5.52 6.02
CA GLU A 76 -11.17 -5.89 5.30
C GLU A 76 -11.35 -4.98 4.08
N MET A 77 -11.73 -5.58 2.97
CA MET A 77 -11.96 -4.93 1.69
C MET A 77 -13.19 -5.54 1.06
N ASP A 78 -14.03 -4.72 0.42
CA ASP A 78 -15.19 -5.21 -0.31
C ASP A 78 -14.77 -6.23 -1.39
N HIS A 79 -15.62 -7.23 -1.62
CA HIS A 79 -15.35 -8.27 -2.59
C HIS A 79 -15.10 -7.71 -4.00
N LYS A 80 -15.81 -6.66 -4.42
CA LYS A 80 -15.61 -6.05 -5.75
C LYS A 80 -14.25 -5.36 -5.85
N ASP A 81 -13.80 -4.72 -4.78
CA ASP A 81 -12.49 -4.05 -4.72
C ASP A 81 -11.36 -5.07 -4.72
N LYS A 82 -11.52 -6.15 -3.94
CA LYS A 82 -10.55 -7.24 -3.89
C LYS A 82 -10.41 -7.94 -5.25
N ASP A 83 -11.52 -8.27 -5.89
CA ASP A 83 -11.53 -8.88 -7.23
C ASP A 83 -10.90 -7.97 -8.29
N PHE A 84 -11.16 -6.66 -8.21
CA PHE A 84 -10.50 -5.69 -9.07
C PHE A 84 -8.98 -5.72 -8.88
N LEU A 85 -8.49 -5.68 -7.64
CA LEU A 85 -7.06 -5.71 -7.35
C LEU A 85 -6.39 -6.98 -7.85
N ILE A 86 -7.04 -8.14 -7.68
CA ILE A 86 -6.55 -9.42 -8.21
C ILE A 86 -6.39 -9.33 -9.72
N LYS A 87 -7.44 -8.93 -10.44
CA LYS A 87 -7.43 -8.81 -11.91
C LYS A 87 -6.39 -7.81 -12.39
N PHE A 88 -6.30 -6.66 -11.73
CA PHE A 88 -5.30 -5.63 -12.04
C PHE A 88 -3.87 -6.16 -11.89
N CYS A 89 -3.56 -6.81 -10.76
CA CYS A 89 -2.22 -7.35 -10.51
C CYS A 89 -1.84 -8.43 -11.54
N LEU A 90 -2.77 -9.33 -11.88
CA LEU A 90 -2.55 -10.36 -12.89
C LEU A 90 -2.31 -9.75 -14.28
N LYS A 91 -3.12 -8.76 -14.67
CA LYS A 91 -2.93 -8.01 -15.93
C LYS A 91 -1.53 -7.38 -16.00
N LYS A 92 -1.11 -6.68 -14.95
CA LYS A 92 0.23 -6.05 -14.88
C LYS A 92 1.37 -7.06 -14.91
N GLN A 93 1.23 -8.21 -14.26
CA GLN A 93 2.23 -9.27 -14.35
C GLN A 93 2.38 -9.80 -15.78
N MET A 94 1.28 -10.01 -16.49
CA MET A 94 1.32 -10.46 -17.89
C MET A 94 1.93 -9.42 -18.83
N GLU A 95 1.63 -8.13 -18.63
CA GLU A 95 2.25 -7.03 -19.38
C GLU A 95 3.78 -7.02 -19.20
N LEU A 96 4.25 -7.13 -17.96
CA LEU A 96 5.69 -7.15 -17.64
C LEU A 96 6.40 -8.38 -18.24
N LEU A 97 5.78 -9.56 -18.19
CA LEU A 97 6.35 -10.78 -18.78
C LEU A 97 6.49 -10.69 -20.30
N ARG A 98 5.59 -9.99 -20.98
CA ARG A 98 5.67 -9.77 -22.43
C ARG A 98 6.82 -8.82 -22.79
N MET A 99 7.03 -7.78 -21.99
CA MET A 99 8.13 -6.82 -22.20
C MET A 99 9.52 -7.44 -22.00
N GLN A 100 9.64 -8.50 -21.20
CA GLN A 100 10.91 -9.20 -20.98
C GLN A 100 11.26 -10.20 -22.08
N ARG A 101 10.32 -10.53 -22.96
CA ARG A 101 10.47 -11.54 -24.02
C ARG A 101 10.64 -10.94 -25.42
N GLY A 102 10.47 -9.63 -25.56
CA GLY A 102 10.72 -8.87 -26.80
C GLY A 102 11.99 -8.06 -26.68
#